data_AF-A0A432TFP3-F1
#
_entry.id   AF-A0A432TFP3-F1
#
_cell.length_a   1.000
_cell.length_b   1.000
_cell.length_c   1.000
_cell.angle_alpha   90.00
_cell.angle_beta   90.00
_cell.angle_gamma   90.00
#
_symmetry.space_group_name_H-M   'P 1'
#
loop_
_entity.id
_entity.type
_entity.pdbx_description
1 polymer ?
#
loop_
_entity_poly.entity_id
_entity_poly.type
_entity_poly.pdbx_seq_one_letter_code
_entity_poly.pdbx_strand_id
1 'polypeptide(L)'
;FLKEELESLEKKDTVLFNRLLGHHLAHIIGVKIKSFVFAISGGRLAKIPKGVKGFEKNNYQQLATLSASFAFLVEIVLMKFGPKIKFQESVNGLFSDLLIKMYSISVLLKYRQVLDNDFDDLIRWSVQRQVHQSQVLLSDICGQLNFSLVFRWIVLPRGVNQPLPSVKLQNKVVNQLINNPNLKDTLTSDVLHAKDSTLDILDQAYTLAVEAEKVYKRVGYVDSYEAIDALLDKQQISIDEHQLLLRLTELRRKILAVDDYEH
;
A
#
# COMPACT_ATOMS: atom_id res chain seq x y z
N PHE A 1 14.41 25.99 2.11
CA PHE A 1 15.30 25.95 0.93
C PHE A 1 14.61 26.61 -0.25
N LEU A 2 13.83 25.89 -1.08
CA LEU A 2 13.27 26.40 -2.35
C LEU A 2 12.57 27.78 -2.29
N LYS A 3 11.68 28.01 -1.33
CA LYS A 3 10.97 29.30 -1.21
C LYS A 3 11.94 30.47 -0.95
N GLU A 4 12.84 30.30 0.02
CA GLU A 4 13.82 31.33 0.40
C GLU A 4 14.86 31.56 -0.71
N GLU A 5 15.22 30.51 -1.45
CA GLU A 5 16.10 30.62 -2.62
C GLU A 5 15.44 31.46 -3.73
N LEU A 6 14.18 31.17 -4.06
CA LEU A 6 13.42 31.95 -5.06
C LEU A 6 13.26 33.41 -4.62
N GLU A 7 12.92 33.66 -3.35
CA GLU A 7 12.82 35.01 -2.80
C GLU A 7 14.17 35.76 -2.83
N SER A 8 15.29 35.07 -2.60
CA SER A 8 16.63 35.66 -2.69
C SER A 8 17.04 35.99 -4.14
N LEU A 9 16.64 35.16 -5.10
CA LEU A 9 16.82 35.43 -6.53
C LEU A 9 15.98 36.62 -6.98
N GLU A 10 14.71 36.69 -6.56
CA GLU A 10 13.82 37.83 -6.84
C GLU A 10 14.40 39.14 -6.30
N LYS A 11 14.98 39.10 -5.09
CA LYS A 11 15.65 40.25 -4.45
C LYS A 11 17.06 40.53 -5.00
N LYS A 12 17.56 39.74 -5.96
CA LYS A 12 18.92 39.81 -6.51
C LYS A 12 20.04 39.70 -5.45
N ASP A 13 19.76 39.08 -4.31
CA ASP A 13 20.76 38.85 -3.27
C ASP A 13 21.54 37.56 -3.58
N THR A 14 22.59 37.73 -4.40
CA THR A 14 23.42 36.62 -4.87
C THR A 14 24.21 35.95 -3.76
N VAL A 15 24.55 36.68 -2.69
CA VAL A 15 25.31 36.13 -1.56
C VAL A 15 24.43 35.21 -0.74
N LEU A 16 23.21 35.66 -0.42
CA LEU A 16 22.22 34.83 0.27
C LEU A 16 21.84 33.62 -0.56
N PHE A 17 21.58 33.81 -1.86
CA PHE A 17 21.25 32.73 -2.78
C PHE A 17 22.33 31.64 -2.80
N ASN A 18 23.60 32.00 -3.03
CA ASN A 18 24.70 31.03 -3.06
C ASN A 18 24.84 30.27 -1.75
N ARG A 19 24.65 30.95 -0.62
CA ARG A 19 24.65 30.30 0.71
C ARG A 19 23.51 29.29 0.82
N LEU A 20 22.29 29.67 0.47
CA LEU A 20 21.11 28.80 0.55
C LEU A 20 21.24 27.59 -0.38
N LEU A 21 21.64 27.82 -1.63
CA LEU A 21 21.88 26.77 -2.61
C LEU A 21 22.92 25.76 -2.14
N GLY A 22 24.00 26.23 -1.50
CA GLY A 22 25.01 25.35 -0.90
C GLY A 22 24.45 24.46 0.20
N HIS A 23 23.59 25.00 1.06
CA HIS A 23 22.91 24.22 2.11
C HIS A 23 21.91 23.23 1.52
N HIS A 24 21.16 23.61 0.50
CA HIS A 24 20.22 22.72 -0.18
C HIS A 24 20.97 21.57 -0.85
N LEU A 25 22.04 21.85 -1.60
CA LEU A 25 22.86 20.81 -2.22
C LEU A 25 23.45 19.84 -1.19
N ALA A 26 23.94 20.36 -0.06
CA ALA A 26 24.40 19.52 1.05
C ALA A 26 23.26 18.65 1.62
N HIS A 27 22.04 19.20 1.74
CA HIS A 27 20.86 18.44 2.15
C HIS A 27 20.54 17.31 1.18
N ILE A 28 20.50 17.58 -0.12
CA ILE A 28 20.23 16.59 -1.17
C ILE A 28 21.26 15.46 -1.14
N ILE A 29 22.56 15.80 -1.00
CA ILE A 29 23.62 14.80 -0.86
C ILE A 29 23.42 13.97 0.41
N GLY A 30 23.06 14.59 1.53
CA GLY A 30 22.77 13.91 2.79
C GLY A 30 21.60 12.91 2.66
N VAL A 31 20.50 13.32 2.02
CA VAL A 31 19.32 12.47 1.80
C VAL A 31 19.64 11.34 0.82
N LYS A 32 20.41 11.61 -0.25
CA LYS A 32 20.92 10.60 -1.18
C LYS A 32 21.75 9.53 -0.46
N ILE A 33 22.75 9.94 0.33
CA ILE A 33 23.60 9.02 1.08
C ILE A 33 22.75 8.20 2.05
N LYS A 34 21.85 8.84 2.79
CA LYS A 34 20.95 8.15 3.73
C LYS A 34 20.06 7.14 3.02
N SER A 35 19.44 7.51 1.89
CA SER A 35 18.62 6.61 1.07
C SER A 35 19.43 5.41 0.61
N PHE A 36 20.59 5.63 0.00
CA PHE A 36 21.46 4.56 -0.49
C PHE A 36 21.92 3.63 0.63
N VAL A 37 22.41 4.18 1.74
CA VAL A 37 22.89 3.42 2.89
C VAL A 37 21.76 2.60 3.54
N PHE A 38 20.55 3.14 3.63
CA PHE A 38 19.41 2.40 4.15
C PHE A 38 18.97 1.32 3.16
N ALA A 39 18.87 1.62 1.88
CA ALA A 39 18.46 0.66 0.87
C ALA A 39 19.46 -0.51 0.75
N ILE A 40 20.76 -0.24 0.82
CA ILE A 40 21.81 -1.29 0.82
C ILE A 40 21.96 -1.98 2.17
N SER A 41 21.61 -1.37 3.31
CA SER A 41 21.63 -2.09 4.60
C SER A 41 20.32 -2.81 4.90
N GLY A 42 19.27 -2.62 4.10
CA GLY A 42 17.91 -3.07 4.42
C GLY A 42 17.34 -2.33 5.64
N GLY A 43 17.71 -1.06 5.82
CA GLY A 43 17.30 -0.21 6.93
C GLY A 43 17.96 -0.53 8.27
N ARG A 44 18.94 -1.45 8.32
CA ARG A 44 19.59 -1.86 9.59
C ARG A 44 20.29 -0.71 10.32
N LEU A 45 20.71 0.31 9.59
CA LEU A 45 21.37 1.51 10.11
C LEU A 45 20.37 2.64 10.47
N ALA A 46 19.07 2.41 10.24
CA ALA A 46 18.04 3.37 10.62
C ALA A 46 17.86 3.40 12.14
N LYS A 47 17.65 4.60 12.68
CA LYS A 47 17.17 4.77 14.06
C LYS A 47 15.72 4.33 14.11
N ILE A 48 15.43 3.38 15.00
CA ILE A 48 14.09 2.84 15.25
C ILE A 48 13.71 3.04 16.71
N PRO A 49 12.41 2.98 17.07
CA PRO A 49 11.98 3.09 18.47
C PRO A 49 12.70 2.09 19.37
N LYS A 50 13.04 2.50 20.60
CA LYS A 50 13.71 1.61 21.57
C LYS A 50 12.75 0.48 21.98
N GLY A 51 13.28 -0.73 22.19
CA GLY A 51 12.50 -1.87 22.68
C GLY A 51 11.82 -2.72 21.61
N VAL A 52 11.71 -2.25 20.35
CA VAL A 52 11.12 -3.04 19.25
C VAL A 52 12.05 -4.18 18.82
N LYS A 53 11.48 -5.37 18.59
CA LYS A 53 12.22 -6.59 18.23
C LYS A 53 11.53 -7.34 17.08
N GLY A 54 12.27 -8.27 16.46
CA GLY A 54 11.74 -9.18 15.45
C GLY A 54 11.02 -8.48 14.30
N PHE A 55 9.75 -8.84 14.09
CA PHE A 55 8.91 -8.32 13.01
C PHE A 55 8.80 -6.79 13.03
N GLU A 56 8.53 -6.17 14.18
CA GLU A 56 8.35 -4.72 14.27
C GLU A 56 9.63 -3.98 13.91
N LYS A 57 10.76 -4.43 14.46
CA LYS A 57 12.08 -3.89 14.15
C LYS A 57 12.32 -3.89 12.63
N ASN A 58 12.11 -5.02 11.98
CA ASN A 58 12.35 -5.15 10.54
C ASN A 58 11.46 -4.20 9.74
N ASN A 59 10.20 -4.03 10.12
CA ASN A 59 9.28 -3.16 9.38
C ASN A 59 9.48 -1.67 9.67
N TYR A 60 9.91 -1.27 10.87
CA TYR A 60 10.37 0.10 11.12
C TYR A 60 11.62 0.44 10.29
N GLN A 61 12.53 -0.53 10.12
CA GLN A 61 13.71 -0.37 9.25
C GLN A 61 13.32 -0.23 7.78
N GLN A 62 12.35 -1.01 7.30
CA GLN A 62 11.82 -0.87 5.95
C GLN A 62 11.12 0.47 5.75
N LEU A 63 10.26 0.88 6.70
CA LEU A 63 9.60 2.19 6.66
C LEU A 63 10.61 3.33 6.61
N ALA A 64 11.66 3.29 7.44
CA ALA A 64 12.72 4.30 7.42
C ALA A 64 13.50 4.32 6.10
N THR A 65 13.68 3.16 5.47
CA THR A 65 14.29 3.04 4.14
C THR A 65 13.40 3.68 3.08
N LEU A 66 12.10 3.34 3.07
CA LEU A 66 11.11 3.94 2.18
C LEU A 66 11.05 5.46 2.36
N SER A 67 11.04 5.96 3.59
CA SER A 67 11.06 7.41 3.87
C SER A 67 12.31 8.11 3.35
N ALA A 68 13.49 7.50 3.49
CA ALA A 68 14.72 8.09 2.98
C ALA A 68 14.72 8.12 1.44
N SER A 69 14.26 7.04 0.79
CA SER A 69 14.12 6.96 -0.66
C SER A 69 13.07 7.92 -1.22
N PHE A 70 11.91 8.03 -0.56
CA PHE A 70 10.88 9.01 -0.88
C PHE A 70 11.45 10.42 -0.85
N ALA A 71 12.09 10.81 0.26
CA ALA A 71 12.67 12.15 0.41
C ALA A 71 13.71 12.44 -0.69
N PHE A 72 14.57 11.47 -1.02
CA PHE A 72 15.53 11.64 -2.10
C PHE A 72 14.86 11.87 -3.46
N LEU A 73 13.87 11.05 -3.81
CA LEU A 73 13.18 11.18 -5.10
C LEU A 73 12.37 12.47 -5.20
N VAL A 74 11.78 12.95 -4.10
CA VAL A 74 11.11 14.26 -4.06
C VAL A 74 12.08 15.38 -4.42
N GLU A 75 13.30 15.39 -3.85
CA GLU A 75 14.32 16.38 -4.20
C GLU A 75 14.66 16.33 -5.70
N ILE A 76 14.84 15.13 -6.27
CA ILE A 76 15.14 14.96 -7.71
C ILE A 76 13.99 15.46 -8.60
N VAL A 77 12.74 15.17 -8.22
CA VAL A 77 11.56 15.58 -8.99
C VAL A 77 11.37 17.09 -8.89
N LEU A 78 11.57 17.68 -7.71
CA LEU A 78 11.55 19.13 -7.54
C LEU A 78 12.67 19.82 -8.32
N MET A 79 13.86 19.22 -8.43
CA MET A 79 14.91 19.73 -9.33
C MET A 79 14.52 19.63 -10.82
N LYS A 80 13.97 18.48 -11.24
CA LYS A 80 13.63 18.21 -12.64
C LYS A 80 12.48 19.11 -13.12
N PHE A 81 11.44 19.25 -12.33
CA PHE A 81 10.20 19.92 -12.75
C PHE A 81 10.01 21.30 -12.11
N GLY A 82 10.62 21.56 -10.94
CA GLY A 82 10.46 22.81 -10.22
C GLY A 82 8.98 23.17 -10.02
N PRO A 83 8.58 24.42 -10.31
CA PRO A 83 7.18 24.85 -10.21
C PRO A 83 6.20 24.09 -11.11
N LYS A 84 6.69 23.41 -12.15
CA LYS A 84 5.84 22.64 -13.10
C LYS A 84 5.42 21.27 -12.54
N ILE A 85 5.93 20.86 -11.38
CA ILE A 85 5.56 19.59 -10.73
C ILE A 85 4.04 19.47 -10.52
N LYS A 86 3.35 20.59 -10.27
CA LYS A 86 1.89 20.62 -10.10
C LYS A 86 1.11 20.20 -11.35
N PHE A 87 1.76 20.21 -12.52
CA PHE A 87 1.20 19.74 -13.79
C PHE A 87 1.66 18.33 -14.15
N GLN A 88 2.45 17.66 -13.29
CA GLN A 88 2.88 16.28 -13.46
C GLN A 88 1.97 15.36 -12.65
N GLU A 89 0.70 15.29 -13.04
CA GLU A 89 -0.35 14.57 -12.31
C GLU A 89 0.01 13.09 -12.09
N SER A 90 0.55 12.42 -13.11
CA SER A 90 0.98 11.01 -13.00
C SER A 90 2.07 10.81 -11.95
N VAL A 91 3.12 11.64 -11.96
CA VAL A 91 4.22 11.55 -10.98
C VAL A 91 3.71 11.86 -9.58
N ASN A 92 2.89 12.92 -9.44
CA ASN A 92 2.32 13.32 -8.17
C ASN A 92 1.39 12.23 -7.60
N GLY A 93 0.59 11.58 -8.45
CA GLY A 93 -0.24 10.43 -8.09
C GLY A 93 0.59 9.29 -7.49
N LEU A 94 1.70 8.91 -8.15
CA LEU A 94 2.59 7.86 -7.63
C LEU A 94 3.22 8.21 -6.27
N PHE A 95 3.60 9.48 -6.05
CA PHE A 95 4.10 9.93 -4.74
C PHE A 95 3.00 9.89 -3.67
N SER A 96 1.79 10.33 -4.00
CA SER A 96 0.64 10.24 -3.10
C SER A 96 0.34 8.79 -2.72
N ASP A 97 0.33 7.89 -3.69
CA ASP A 97 0.13 6.46 -3.45
C ASP A 97 1.21 5.90 -2.53
N LEU A 98 2.48 6.18 -2.81
CA LEU A 98 3.60 5.72 -1.98
C LEU A 98 3.50 6.26 -0.55
N LEU A 99 3.09 7.53 -0.38
CA LEU A 99 2.87 8.14 0.92
C LEU A 99 1.75 7.44 1.69
N ILE A 100 0.63 7.12 1.03
CA ILE A 100 -0.49 6.37 1.64
C ILE A 100 -0.03 4.98 2.08
N LYS A 101 0.79 4.29 1.28
CA LYS A 101 1.37 2.98 1.65
C LYS A 101 2.26 3.08 2.89
N MET A 102 3.14 4.07 2.93
CA MET A 102 4.02 4.32 4.09
C MET A 102 3.22 4.69 5.34
N TYR A 103 2.19 5.54 5.19
CA TYR A 103 1.27 5.87 6.27
C TYR A 103 0.57 4.62 6.80
N SER A 104 0.05 3.77 5.90
CA SER A 104 -0.60 2.50 6.26
C SER A 104 0.35 1.58 7.05
N ILE A 105 1.62 1.47 6.64
CA ILE A 105 2.64 0.72 7.39
C ILE A 105 2.80 1.30 8.80
N SER A 106 2.92 2.62 8.92
CA SER A 106 3.08 3.27 10.23
C SER A 106 1.90 3.03 11.17
N VAL A 107 0.68 3.10 10.64
CA VAL A 107 -0.57 2.84 11.38
C VAL A 107 -0.62 1.38 11.81
N LEU A 108 -0.34 0.43 10.91
CA LEU A 108 -0.33 -1.00 11.23
C LEU A 108 0.70 -1.35 12.32
N LEU A 109 1.89 -0.73 12.27
CA LEU A 109 2.90 -0.92 13.32
C LEU A 109 2.49 -0.30 14.66
N LYS A 110 1.71 0.79 14.64
CA LYS A 110 1.18 1.40 15.86
C LYS A 110 0.03 0.57 16.45
N TYR A 111 -0.92 0.14 15.61
CA TYR A 111 -2.08 -0.66 16.02
C TYR A 111 -1.67 -2.01 16.57
N ARG A 112 -0.63 -2.64 16.02
CA ARG A 112 -0.06 -3.88 16.56
C ARG A 112 0.29 -3.81 18.05
N GLN A 113 0.66 -2.63 18.55
CA GLN A 113 1.03 -2.44 19.96
C GLN A 113 -0.19 -2.44 20.89
N VAL A 114 -1.40 -2.30 20.34
CA VAL A 114 -2.66 -2.14 21.07
C VAL A 114 -3.60 -3.31 20.82
N LEU A 115 -3.51 -3.95 19.65
CA LEU A 115 -4.32 -5.10 19.26
C LEU A 115 -3.79 -6.41 19.85
N ASP A 116 -4.71 -7.33 20.09
CA ASP A 116 -4.39 -8.69 20.53
C ASP A 116 -3.63 -9.50 19.47
N ASN A 117 -3.02 -10.60 19.92
CA ASN A 117 -2.23 -11.48 19.06
C ASN A 117 -3.03 -12.13 17.92
N ASP A 118 -4.35 -12.16 18.01
CA ASP A 118 -5.23 -12.71 16.98
C ASP A 118 -5.10 -11.96 15.64
N PHE A 119 -4.69 -10.68 15.68
CA PHE A 119 -4.46 -9.85 14.51
C PHE A 119 -3.04 -9.98 13.91
N ASP A 120 -2.14 -10.77 14.51
CA ASP A 120 -0.73 -10.82 14.10
C ASP A 120 -0.55 -11.26 12.64
N ASP A 121 -1.24 -12.31 12.21
CA ASP A 121 -1.18 -12.81 10.83
C ASP A 121 -1.75 -11.78 9.83
N LEU A 122 -2.85 -11.10 10.18
CA LEU A 122 -3.45 -10.03 9.36
C LEU A 122 -2.51 -8.82 9.21
N ILE A 123 -1.89 -8.38 10.31
CA ILE A 123 -0.93 -7.28 10.31
C ILE A 123 0.32 -7.66 9.51
N ARG A 124 0.83 -8.88 9.68
CA ARG A 124 1.98 -9.39 8.90
C ARG A 124 1.69 -9.39 7.42
N TRP A 125 0.54 -9.94 7.02
CA TRP A 125 0.13 -9.98 5.62
C TRP A 125 0.01 -8.57 5.05
N SER A 126 -0.66 -7.67 5.78
CA SER A 126 -0.91 -6.29 5.36
C SER A 126 0.40 -5.53 5.18
N VAL A 127 1.27 -5.53 6.19
CA VAL A 127 2.55 -4.81 6.13
C VAL A 127 3.44 -5.36 5.02
N GLN A 128 3.54 -6.69 4.85
CA GLN A 128 4.33 -7.27 3.76
C GLN A 128 3.83 -6.82 2.39
N ARG A 129 2.51 -6.80 2.18
CA ARG A 129 1.91 -6.30 0.94
C ARG A 129 2.20 -4.82 0.72
N GLN A 130 2.02 -3.97 1.74
CA GLN A 130 2.27 -2.53 1.61
C GLN A 130 3.75 -2.24 1.34
N VAL A 131 4.69 -2.94 1.98
CA VAL A 131 6.13 -2.77 1.73
C VAL A 131 6.49 -3.19 0.31
N HIS A 132 5.98 -4.33 -0.17
CA HIS A 132 6.18 -4.77 -1.55
C HIS A 132 5.66 -3.72 -2.54
N GLN A 133 4.40 -3.29 -2.39
CA GLN A 133 3.79 -2.27 -3.26
C GLN A 133 4.56 -0.94 -3.20
N SER A 134 5.07 -0.55 -2.04
CA SER A 134 5.91 0.66 -1.90
C SER A 134 7.20 0.55 -2.73
N GLN A 135 7.84 -0.62 -2.76
CA GLN A 135 9.04 -0.83 -3.58
C GLN A 135 8.72 -0.82 -5.08
N VAL A 136 7.56 -1.35 -5.49
CA VAL A 136 7.08 -1.26 -6.88
C VAL A 136 6.84 0.21 -7.25
N LEU A 137 6.14 0.98 -6.42
CA LEU A 137 5.92 2.41 -6.65
C LEU A 137 7.22 3.22 -6.72
N LEU A 138 8.21 2.91 -5.87
CA LEU A 138 9.55 3.52 -5.98
C LEU A 138 10.22 3.23 -7.33
N SER A 139 10.06 2.00 -7.83
CA SER A 139 10.52 1.60 -9.16
C SER A 139 9.82 2.39 -10.26
N ASP A 140 8.51 2.56 -10.16
CA ASP A 140 7.68 3.25 -11.15
C ASP A 140 7.99 4.75 -11.17
N ILE A 141 8.15 5.38 -10.00
CA ILE A 141 8.62 6.77 -9.88
C ILE A 141 9.98 6.94 -10.55
N CYS A 142 10.92 6.01 -10.34
CA CYS A 142 12.22 6.07 -11.02
C CYS A 142 12.06 5.95 -12.54
N GLY A 143 11.08 5.18 -13.03
CA GLY A 143 10.74 5.04 -14.45
C GLY A 143 10.30 6.35 -15.11
N GLN A 144 9.69 7.27 -14.36
CA GLN A 144 9.28 8.59 -14.85
C GLN A 144 10.43 9.61 -14.92
N LEU A 145 11.62 9.26 -14.43
CA LEU A 145 12.79 10.11 -14.38
C LEU A 145 13.76 9.79 -15.53
N ASN A 146 14.44 10.82 -16.02
CA ASN A 146 15.56 10.62 -16.94
C ASN A 146 16.69 9.97 -16.11
N PHE A 147 17.38 8.95 -16.61
CA PHE A 147 18.32 8.14 -15.84
C PHE A 147 17.68 7.25 -14.75
N SER A 148 16.52 6.66 -15.06
CA SER A 148 15.80 5.72 -14.19
C SER A 148 16.69 4.67 -13.51
N LEU A 149 17.67 4.11 -14.23
CA LEU A 149 18.62 3.13 -13.71
C LEU A 149 19.47 3.68 -12.56
N VAL A 150 19.93 4.93 -12.64
CA VAL A 150 20.76 5.55 -11.60
C VAL A 150 19.95 5.73 -10.32
N PHE A 151 18.74 6.28 -10.43
CA PHE A 151 17.87 6.49 -9.28
C PHE A 151 17.40 5.16 -8.68
N ARG A 152 17.06 4.18 -9.52
CA ARG A 152 16.73 2.82 -9.07
C ARG A 152 17.90 2.20 -8.33
N TRP A 153 19.14 2.36 -8.79
CA TRP A 153 20.32 1.84 -8.09
C TRP A 153 20.55 2.52 -6.73
N ILE A 154 20.18 3.80 -6.60
CA ILE A 154 20.25 4.52 -5.32
C ILE A 154 19.18 4.04 -4.33
N VAL A 155 17.92 4.00 -4.76
CA VAL A 155 16.78 3.76 -3.85
C VAL A 155 16.39 2.29 -3.70
N LEU A 156 16.74 1.46 -4.69
CA LEU A 156 16.46 0.03 -4.78
C LEU A 156 17.68 -0.72 -5.37
N PRO A 157 18.86 -0.68 -4.73
CA PRO A 157 20.07 -1.36 -5.21
C PRO A 157 19.89 -2.89 -5.36
N ARG A 158 18.95 -3.47 -4.60
CA ARG A 158 18.57 -4.89 -4.68
C ARG A 158 17.31 -5.15 -5.51
N GLY A 159 16.79 -4.12 -6.18
CA GLY A 159 15.45 -4.15 -6.78
C GLY A 159 14.34 -4.28 -5.75
N VAL A 160 13.16 -4.69 -6.22
CA VAL A 160 12.02 -5.07 -5.37
C VAL A 160 12.36 -6.42 -4.74
N ASN A 161 12.74 -6.39 -3.46
CA ASN A 161 13.25 -7.56 -2.74
C ASN A 161 12.31 -8.04 -1.63
N GLN A 162 11.27 -7.27 -1.31
CA GLN A 162 10.22 -7.72 -0.42
C GLN A 162 9.32 -8.68 -1.20
N PRO A 163 9.17 -9.95 -0.79
CA PRO A 163 8.22 -10.83 -1.43
C PRO A 163 6.79 -10.39 -1.12
N LEU A 164 5.87 -10.70 -2.06
CA LEU A 164 4.44 -10.68 -1.77
C LEU A 164 4.14 -11.64 -0.59
N PRO A 165 3.07 -11.39 0.17
CA PRO A 165 2.65 -12.32 1.22
C PRO A 165 2.47 -13.72 0.65
N SER A 166 3.02 -14.72 1.34
CA SER A 166 2.91 -16.11 0.89
C SER A 166 1.45 -16.56 0.85
N VAL A 167 1.11 -17.46 -0.07
CA VAL A 167 -0.22 -18.11 -0.15
C VAL A 167 -0.61 -18.74 1.18
N LYS A 168 0.35 -19.34 1.90
CA LYS A 168 0.12 -19.91 3.24
C LYS A 168 -0.36 -18.85 4.25
N LEU A 169 0.26 -17.67 4.26
CA LEU A 169 -0.13 -16.57 5.13
C LEU A 169 -1.48 -15.98 4.71
N GLN A 170 -1.70 -15.82 3.40
CA GLN A 170 -2.98 -15.37 2.86
C GLN A 170 -4.13 -16.30 3.29
N ASN A 171 -3.97 -17.62 3.14
CA ASN A 171 -4.97 -18.60 3.55
C ASN A 171 -5.22 -18.59 5.06
N LYS A 172 -4.19 -18.35 5.89
CA LYS A 172 -4.37 -18.17 7.34
C LYS A 172 -5.26 -16.97 7.64
N VAL A 173 -4.98 -15.83 7.03
CA VAL A 173 -5.77 -14.60 7.21
C VAL A 173 -7.21 -14.78 6.73
N VAL A 174 -7.41 -15.38 5.55
CA VAL A 174 -8.75 -15.66 5.02
C VAL A 174 -9.53 -16.57 5.96
N ASN A 175 -8.91 -17.66 6.44
CA ASN A 175 -9.55 -18.56 7.40
C ASN A 175 -9.86 -17.87 8.74
N GLN A 176 -9.01 -16.95 9.21
CA GLN A 176 -9.29 -16.18 10.42
C GLN A 176 -10.53 -15.30 10.24
N LEU A 177 -10.64 -14.57 9.12
CA LEU A 177 -11.79 -13.73 8.83
C LEU A 177 -13.09 -14.54 8.71
N ILE A 178 -13.06 -15.66 7.99
CA ILE A 178 -14.24 -16.53 7.81
C ILE A 178 -14.70 -17.14 9.14
N ASN A 179 -13.77 -17.61 9.98
CA ASN A 179 -14.12 -18.32 11.21
C ASN A 179 -14.40 -17.39 12.40
N ASN A 180 -13.98 -16.12 12.34
CA ASN A 180 -14.14 -15.16 13.42
C ASN A 180 -14.73 -13.85 12.89
N PRO A 181 -16.08 -13.75 12.79
CA PRO A 181 -16.74 -12.55 12.29
C PRO A 181 -16.41 -11.30 13.12
N ASN A 182 -16.16 -11.45 14.43
CA ASN A 182 -15.81 -10.35 15.33
C ASN A 182 -14.47 -9.68 14.98
N LEU A 183 -13.56 -10.34 14.24
CA LEU A 183 -12.28 -9.73 13.86
C LEU A 183 -12.49 -8.52 12.96
N LYS A 184 -13.40 -8.63 11.98
CA LYS A 184 -13.74 -7.53 11.09
C LYS A 184 -14.37 -6.39 11.91
N ASP A 185 -15.40 -6.71 12.69
CA ASP A 185 -16.16 -5.73 13.47
C ASP A 185 -15.27 -4.96 14.46
N THR A 186 -14.27 -5.63 15.05
CA THR A 186 -13.28 -4.98 15.92
C THR A 186 -12.41 -3.97 15.16
N LEU A 187 -12.05 -4.26 13.90
CA LEU A 187 -11.24 -3.35 13.07
C LEU A 187 -12.05 -2.23 12.45
N THR A 188 -13.36 -2.44 12.26
CA THR A 188 -14.26 -1.50 11.58
C THR A 188 -15.26 -0.85 12.53
N SER A 189 -15.08 -0.95 13.85
CA SER A 189 -16.01 -0.40 14.84
C SER A 189 -16.29 1.09 14.65
N ASP A 190 -15.29 1.82 14.18
CA ASP A 190 -15.33 3.27 14.01
C ASP A 190 -15.68 3.68 12.57
N VAL A 191 -15.95 2.71 11.67
CA VAL A 191 -16.21 2.95 10.26
C VAL A 191 -17.72 3.11 10.04
N LEU A 192 -18.15 4.37 9.97
CA LEU A 192 -19.52 4.73 9.58
C LEU A 192 -19.67 4.64 8.06
N HIS A 193 -20.72 3.97 7.60
CA HIS A 193 -21.06 3.89 6.19
C HIS A 193 -22.55 4.14 5.99
N ALA A 194 -22.89 4.82 4.90
CA ALA A 194 -24.27 5.03 4.50
C ALA A 194 -24.81 3.77 3.80
N LYS A 195 -26.12 3.58 3.86
CA LYS A 195 -26.80 2.53 3.11
C LYS A 195 -26.52 2.69 1.60
N ASP A 196 -26.33 1.57 0.91
CA ASP A 196 -26.03 1.46 -0.52
C ASP A 196 -24.70 2.13 -0.94
N SER A 197 -23.85 2.50 0.02
CA SER A 197 -22.47 2.93 -0.26
C SER A 197 -21.58 1.75 -0.64
N THR A 198 -20.43 2.02 -1.27
CA THR A 198 -19.45 0.97 -1.62
C THR A 198 -19.03 0.13 -0.40
N LEU A 199 -18.93 0.75 0.78
CA LEU A 199 -18.60 0.04 2.02
C LEU A 199 -19.75 -0.84 2.50
N ASP A 200 -21.01 -0.41 2.37
CA ASP A 200 -22.19 -1.23 2.68
C ASP A 200 -22.29 -2.44 1.72
N ILE A 201 -22.08 -2.21 0.42
CA ILE A 201 -22.05 -3.27 -0.58
C ILE A 201 -20.94 -4.29 -0.27
N LEU A 202 -19.77 -3.82 0.14
CA LEU A 202 -18.66 -4.68 0.57
C LEU A 202 -19.00 -5.47 1.84
N ASP A 203 -19.70 -4.86 2.78
CA ASP A 203 -20.17 -5.48 4.01
C ASP A 203 -21.15 -6.64 3.73
N GLN A 204 -22.14 -6.38 2.89
CA GLN A 204 -23.12 -7.36 2.41
C GLN A 204 -22.43 -8.50 1.65
N ALA A 205 -21.51 -8.17 0.74
CA ALA A 205 -20.75 -9.17 -0.02
C ALA A 205 -19.88 -10.04 0.90
N TYR A 206 -19.28 -9.47 1.94
CA TYR A 206 -18.51 -10.21 2.93
C TYR A 206 -19.37 -11.25 3.65
N THR A 207 -20.55 -10.85 4.13
CA THR A 207 -21.48 -11.76 4.83
C THR A 207 -21.89 -12.92 3.93
N LEU A 208 -22.28 -12.63 2.68
CA LEU A 208 -22.61 -13.67 1.71
C LEU A 208 -21.40 -14.55 1.35
N ALA A 209 -20.19 -14.00 1.31
CA ALA A 209 -18.99 -14.78 1.03
C ALA A 209 -18.67 -15.79 2.15
N VAL A 210 -18.89 -15.41 3.41
CA VAL A 210 -18.72 -16.32 4.57
C VAL A 210 -19.74 -17.47 4.52
N GLU A 211 -20.98 -17.18 4.14
CA GLU A 211 -22.01 -18.21 3.95
C GLU A 211 -21.71 -19.12 2.75
N ALA A 212 -21.29 -18.52 1.62
CA ALA A 212 -20.95 -19.23 0.40
C ALA A 212 -19.73 -20.16 0.55
N GLU A 213 -18.83 -19.89 1.49
CA GLU A 213 -17.68 -20.75 1.78
C GLU A 213 -18.10 -22.20 2.08
N LYS A 214 -19.24 -22.41 2.76
CA LYS A 214 -19.78 -23.74 3.03
C LYS A 214 -20.16 -24.47 1.75
N VAL A 215 -20.70 -23.74 0.78
CA VAL A 215 -21.08 -24.26 -0.53
C VAL A 215 -19.83 -24.55 -1.36
N TYR A 216 -18.90 -23.59 -1.46
CA TYR A 216 -17.65 -23.72 -2.22
C TYR A 216 -16.77 -24.89 -1.74
N LYS A 217 -16.76 -25.19 -0.44
CA LYS A 217 -16.06 -26.38 0.08
C LYS A 217 -16.60 -27.70 -0.44
N ARG A 218 -17.89 -27.76 -0.80
CA ARG A 218 -18.51 -28.98 -1.35
C ARG A 218 -18.39 -29.06 -2.87
N VAL A 219 -18.58 -27.94 -3.58
CA VAL A 219 -18.72 -27.93 -5.05
C VAL A 219 -17.52 -27.35 -5.80
N GLY A 220 -16.55 -26.77 -5.09
CA GLY A 220 -15.47 -25.98 -5.67
C GLY A 220 -15.87 -24.52 -5.90
N TYR A 221 -14.87 -23.64 -6.08
CA TYR A 221 -15.11 -22.23 -6.36
C TYR A 221 -15.67 -22.03 -7.77
N VAL A 222 -16.75 -21.25 -7.89
CA VAL A 222 -17.37 -20.81 -9.15
C VAL A 222 -17.79 -19.35 -9.03
N ASP A 223 -17.70 -18.58 -10.12
CA ASP A 223 -18.06 -17.15 -10.14
C ASP A 223 -18.76 -16.67 -11.42
N SER A 224 -18.98 -17.55 -12.40
CA SER A 224 -19.77 -17.24 -13.58
C SER A 224 -21.22 -17.65 -13.39
N TYR A 225 -22.14 -16.89 -13.98
CA TYR A 225 -23.57 -17.17 -13.88
C TYR A 225 -23.90 -18.54 -14.45
N GLU A 226 -23.30 -18.89 -15.59
CA GLU A 226 -23.51 -20.17 -16.27
C GLU A 226 -22.99 -21.35 -15.45
N ALA A 227 -21.87 -21.18 -14.74
CA ALA A 227 -21.33 -22.22 -13.87
C ALA A 227 -22.21 -22.44 -12.64
N ILE A 228 -22.78 -21.37 -12.08
CA ILE A 228 -23.71 -21.45 -10.94
C ILE A 228 -25.02 -22.13 -11.37
N ASP A 229 -25.58 -21.77 -12.52
CA ASP A 229 -26.78 -22.41 -13.08
C ASP A 229 -26.55 -23.91 -13.33
N ALA A 230 -25.39 -24.28 -13.89
CA ALA A 230 -25.03 -25.67 -14.12
C ALA A 230 -24.92 -26.50 -12.84
N LEU A 231 -24.60 -25.90 -11.68
CA LEU A 231 -24.61 -26.61 -10.40
C LEU A 231 -26.03 -26.94 -9.93
N LEU A 232 -26.98 -26.03 -10.17
CA LEU A 232 -28.39 -26.26 -9.86
C LEU A 232 -28.99 -27.32 -10.79
N ASP A 233 -28.70 -27.26 -12.08
CA ASP A 233 -29.15 -28.25 -13.08
C ASP A 233 -28.66 -29.67 -12.74
N LYS A 234 -27.43 -29.77 -12.23
CA LYS A 234 -26.83 -31.02 -11.74
C LYS A 234 -27.29 -31.41 -10.33
N GLN A 235 -28.17 -30.64 -9.70
CA GLN A 235 -28.67 -30.85 -8.34
C GLN A 235 -27.56 -30.91 -7.27
N GLN A 236 -26.45 -30.22 -7.50
CA GLN A 236 -25.32 -30.17 -6.56
C GLN A 236 -25.48 -29.11 -5.47
N ILE A 237 -26.42 -28.17 -5.68
CA ILE A 237 -26.78 -27.09 -4.75
C ILE A 237 -28.30 -26.93 -4.65
N SER A 238 -28.79 -26.34 -3.57
CA SER A 238 -30.22 -25.99 -3.42
C SER A 238 -30.58 -24.68 -4.16
N ILE A 239 -31.87 -24.40 -4.28
CA ILE A 239 -32.37 -23.12 -4.84
C ILE A 239 -31.89 -21.93 -3.99
N ASP A 240 -31.88 -22.06 -2.66
CA ASP A 240 -31.41 -21.00 -1.76
C ASP A 240 -29.90 -20.75 -1.93
N GLU A 241 -29.11 -21.82 -2.07
CA GLU A 241 -27.67 -21.74 -2.32
C GLU A 241 -27.36 -21.14 -3.70
N HIS A 242 -28.18 -21.46 -4.70
CA HIS A 242 -28.09 -20.86 -6.03
C HIS A 242 -28.33 -19.34 -5.97
N GLN A 243 -29.42 -18.90 -5.31
CA GLN A 243 -29.71 -17.47 -5.13
C GLN A 243 -28.61 -16.73 -4.36
N LEU A 244 -28.06 -17.36 -3.31
CA LEU A 244 -26.93 -16.84 -2.55
C LEU A 244 -25.71 -16.60 -3.45
N LEU A 245 -25.31 -17.58 -4.26
CA LEU A 245 -24.16 -17.47 -5.16
C LEU A 245 -24.39 -16.44 -6.27
N LEU A 246 -25.61 -16.36 -6.83
CA LEU A 246 -25.97 -15.35 -7.80
C LEU A 246 -25.86 -13.94 -7.22
N ARG A 247 -26.41 -13.72 -6.02
CA ARG A 247 -26.35 -12.43 -5.35
C ARG A 247 -24.93 -12.04 -4.98
N LEU A 248 -24.14 -12.97 -4.47
CA LEU A 248 -22.72 -12.74 -4.18
C LEU A 248 -21.95 -12.34 -5.45
N THR A 249 -22.23 -13.00 -6.58
CA THR A 249 -21.61 -12.70 -7.88
C THR A 249 -22.00 -11.30 -8.37
N GLU A 250 -23.27 -10.92 -8.22
CA GLU A 250 -23.74 -9.57 -8.54
C GLU A 250 -23.03 -8.50 -7.71
N LEU A 251 -22.95 -8.68 -6.38
CA LEU A 251 -22.27 -7.73 -5.50
C LEU A 251 -20.76 -7.66 -5.81
N ARG A 252 -20.11 -8.80 -6.07
CA ARG A 252 -18.69 -8.84 -6.45
C ARG A 252 -18.44 -8.05 -7.73
N ARG A 253 -19.29 -8.21 -8.75
CA ARG A 253 -19.20 -7.42 -9.99
C ARG A 253 -19.41 -5.94 -9.74
N LYS A 254 -20.38 -5.56 -8.89
CA LYS A 254 -20.59 -4.16 -8.48
C LYS A 254 -19.34 -3.57 -7.80
N ILE A 255 -18.70 -4.32 -6.90
CA ILE A 255 -17.48 -3.87 -6.21
C ILE A 255 -16.33 -3.68 -7.19
N LEU A 256 -16.13 -4.63 -8.12
CA LEU A 256 -15.05 -4.58 -9.11
C LEU A 256 -15.29 -3.50 -10.18
N ALA A 257 -16.54 -3.26 -10.56
CA ALA A 257 -16.90 -2.24 -11.56
C ALA A 257 -16.60 -0.81 -11.09
N VAL A 258 -16.43 -0.57 -9.79
CA VAL A 258 -16.01 0.75 -9.27
C VAL A 258 -14.60 1.14 -9.73
N ASP A 259 -13.76 0.16 -10.10
CA ASP A 259 -12.42 0.42 -10.68
C ASP A 259 -12.46 0.63 -12.21
N ASP A 260 -13.59 0.33 -12.89
CA ASP A 260 -13.80 0.66 -14.30
C ASP A 260 -14.33 2.09 -14.39
N TYR A 261 -13.41 3.05 -14.48
CA TYR A 261 -13.77 4.36 -15.00
C TYR A 261 -14.23 4.16 -16.45
N GLU A 262 -15.52 4.42 -16.73
CA GLU A 262 -16.02 4.52 -18.10
C GLU A 262 -15.14 5.55 -18.85
N HIS A 263 -14.32 5.05 -19.76
CA HIS A 263 -13.60 5.84 -20.75
C HIS A 263 -14.36 5.80 -22.08
#